data_AF-A0A356WZJ6-F1
#
_entry.id   AF-A0A356WZJ6-F1
#
_cell.length_a   1.000
_cell.length_b   1.000
_cell.length_c   1.000
_cell.angle_alpha   90.00
_cell.angle_beta   90.00
_cell.angle_gamma   90.00
#
_symmetry.space_group_name_H-M   'P 1'
#
loop_
_entity.id
_entity.type
_entity.pdbx_description
1 polymer ?
#
loop_
_entity_poly.entity_id
_entity_poly.type
_entity_poly.pdbx_seq_one_letter_code
_entity_poly.pdbx_strand_id
1 'polypeptide(L)' 'MCRFETEWEGSDQDFREIKDRLSGLEEDGLVEIAGRKVSVTEKGIPFVRNACMAFDMKLHERTPEKPTFSKTV' A
#
# COMPACT_ATOMS: atom_id res chain seq x y z
N MET A 1 -5.23 9.23 -13.27
CA MET A 1 -3.87 8.69 -13.55
C MET A 1 -3.26 8.32 -12.22
N CYS A 2 -3.11 7.03 -11.93
CA CYS A 2 -2.40 6.59 -10.72
C CYS A 2 -0.93 6.98 -10.85
N ARG A 3 -0.35 7.61 -9.83
CA ARG A 3 1.05 8.06 -9.86
C ARG A 3 2.06 6.95 -9.60
N PHE A 4 1.61 5.70 -9.46
CA PHE A 4 2.44 4.52 -9.10
C PHE A 4 3.30 4.75 -7.85
N GLU A 5 2.93 5.70 -7.02
CA GLU A 5 3.62 6.06 -5.79
C GLU A 5 2.57 6.32 -4.72
N THR A 6 2.92 6.03 -3.48
CA THR A 6 2.09 6.29 -2.30
C THR A 6 2.98 6.76 -1.16
N GLU A 7 2.46 7.67 -0.34
CA GLU A 7 3.13 8.14 0.87
C GLU A 7 2.36 7.65 2.08
N TRP A 8 3.08 7.14 3.07
CA TRP A 8 2.51 6.68 4.32
C TRP A 8 2.48 7.80 5.35
N GLU A 9 1.28 8.28 5.66
CA GLU A 9 1.04 9.31 6.68
C GLU A 9 0.71 8.73 8.07
N GLY A 10 0.73 7.39 8.22
CA GLY A 10 0.40 6.71 9.46
C GLY A 10 1.54 6.64 10.47
N SER A 11 1.39 5.75 11.46
CA SER A 11 2.39 5.52 12.51
C SER A 11 3.58 4.76 11.92
N ASP A 12 4.80 5.05 12.42
CA ASP A 12 6.03 4.38 11.97
C ASP A 12 6.01 2.87 12.24
N GLN A 13 5.31 2.44 13.29
CA GLN A 13 5.17 1.02 13.62
C GLN A 13 4.42 0.26 12.52
N ASP A 14 3.29 0.80 12.05
CA ASP A 14 2.54 0.20 10.94
C ASP A 14 3.34 0.23 9.63
N PHE A 15 4.07 1.34 9.40
CA PHE A 15 4.91 1.44 8.21
C PHE A 15 6.00 0.37 8.19
N ARG A 16 6.53 0.00 9.36
CA ARG A 16 7.55 -1.06 9.47
C ARG A 16 7.00 -2.41 9.05
N GLU A 17 5.76 -2.74 9.43
CA GLU A 17 5.09 -3.97 8.98
C GLU A 17 4.80 -3.96 7.48
N ILE A 18 4.40 -2.81 6.94
CA ILE A 18 4.18 -2.64 5.49
C ILE A 18 5.50 -2.84 4.75
N LYS A 19 6.59 -2.22 5.23
CA LYS A 19 7.92 -2.37 4.65
C LYS A 19 8.39 -3.83 4.68
N ASP A 20 8.14 -4.56 5.76
CA ASP A 20 8.47 -5.98 5.87
C ASP A 20 7.77 -6.81 4.77
N ARG A 21 6.48 -6.56 4.54
CA ARG A 21 5.69 -7.19 3.46
C ARG A 21 6.16 -6.78 2.06
N LEU A 22 6.68 -5.57 1.91
CA LEU A 22 7.22 -5.07 0.65
C LEU A 22 8.68 -5.44 0.43
N SER A 23 9.39 -5.99 1.43
CA SER A 23 10.82 -6.27 1.33
C SER A 23 11.18 -7.18 0.17
N GLY A 24 10.40 -8.25 -0.06
CA GLY A 24 10.60 -9.11 -1.24
C GLY A 24 10.42 -8.36 -2.56
N LEU A 25 9.42 -7.48 -2.65
CA LEU A 25 9.20 -6.65 -3.84
C LEU A 25 10.32 -5.60 -4.03
N GLU A 26 10.89 -5.09 -2.94
CA GLU A 26 12.03 -4.17 -2.93
C GLU A 26 13.30 -4.90 -3.40
N GLU A 27 13.56 -6.10 -2.90
CA GLU A 27 14.69 -6.97 -3.30
C GLU A 27 14.60 -7.37 -4.79
N ASP A 28 13.40 -7.63 -5.30
CA ASP A 28 13.16 -7.90 -6.73
C ASP A 28 13.24 -6.64 -7.61
N GLY A 29 13.41 -5.44 -7.02
CA GLY A 29 13.47 -4.16 -7.73
C GLY A 29 12.13 -3.75 -8.37
N LEU A 30 11.01 -4.25 -7.82
CA LEU A 30 9.65 -3.94 -8.24
C LEU A 30 9.11 -2.68 -7.56
N VAL A 31 9.60 -2.36 -6.37
CA VAL A 31 9.27 -1.14 -5.64
C VAL A 31 10.53 -0.48 -5.08
N GLU A 32 10.47 0.84 -4.92
CA GLU A 32 11.49 1.66 -4.29
C GLU A 32 10.89 2.34 -3.06
N ILE A 33 11.57 2.22 -1.91
CA ILE A 33 11.11 2.76 -0.64
C ILE A 33 12.02 3.94 -0.25
N ALA A 34 11.49 5.16 -0.34
CA ALA A 34 12.18 6.40 0.01
C ALA A 34 11.55 7.01 1.27
N GLY A 35 12.13 6.73 2.44
CA GLY A 35 11.58 7.20 3.71
C GLY A 35 10.21 6.57 3.98
N ARG A 36 9.15 7.39 3.98
CA ARG A 36 7.74 6.94 4.10
C ARG A 36 7.01 6.85 2.76
N LYS A 37 7.72 7.09 1.65
CA LYS A 37 7.18 7.03 0.30
C LYS A 37 7.58 5.72 -0.35
N VAL A 38 6.64 5.09 -1.05
CA VAL A 38 6.88 3.89 -1.85
C VAL A 38 6.45 4.15 -3.28
N SER A 39 7.36 3.90 -4.20
CA SER A 39 7.15 4.04 -5.64
C SER A 39 7.29 2.68 -6.31
N VAL A 40 6.38 2.37 -7.22
CA VAL A 40 6.41 1.15 -8.03
C VAL A 40 7.24 1.44 -9.27
N THR A 41 8.24 0.60 -9.52
CA THR A 41 9.10 0.73 -10.70
C THR A 41 8.37 0.25 -11.95
N GLU A 42 8.93 0.49 -13.13
CA GLU A 42 8.35 -0.02 -14.39
C GLU A 42 8.19 -1.55 -14.39
N LYS A 43 9.11 -2.27 -13.73
CA LYS A 43 9.04 -3.73 -13.56
C LYS A 43 7.94 -4.14 -12.58
N GLY A 44 7.63 -3.29 -11.60
CA GLY A 44 6.60 -3.51 -10.60
C GLY A 44 5.18 -3.18 -11.04
N ILE A 45 4.97 -2.52 -12.18
CA ILE A 45 3.63 -2.21 -12.74
C ILE A 45 2.68 -3.43 -12.72
N PRO A 46 3.07 -4.64 -13.19
CA PRO A 46 2.21 -5.82 -13.09
C PRO A 46 1.90 -6.25 -11.65
N PHE A 47 2.71 -5.86 -10.68
CA PHE A 47 2.58 -6.15 -9.25
C PHE A 47 2.01 -4.99 -8.44
N VAL A 48 1.56 -3.90 -9.09
CA VAL A 48 1.01 -2.71 -8.43
C VAL A 48 -0.13 -3.07 -7.46
N ARG A 49 -0.92 -4.09 -7.78
CA ARG A 49 -2.01 -4.57 -6.92
C ARG A 49 -1.48 -5.18 -5.62
N ASN A 50 -0.37 -5.91 -5.67
CA ASN A 50 0.27 -6.48 -4.48
C ASN A 50 0.86 -5.39 -3.60
N ALA A 51 1.51 -4.39 -4.21
CA ALA A 51 2.01 -3.22 -3.50
C ALA A 51 0.86 -2.47 -2.82
N CYS A 52 -0.19 -2.10 -3.57
CA CYS A 52 -1.37 -1.41 -3.04
C CYS A 52 -2.06 -2.16 -1.90
N MET A 53 -2.24 -3.48 -2.01
CA MET A 53 -2.86 -4.29 -0.94
C MET A 53 -2.08 -4.24 0.37
N ALA A 54 -0.73 -4.16 0.32
CA ALA A 54 0.08 -4.03 1.52
C ALA A 54 -0.22 -2.71 2.28
N PHE A 55 -0.52 -1.63 1.56
CA PHE A 55 -0.93 -0.35 2.15
C PHE A 55 -2.41 -0.34 2.59
N ASP A 56 -3.30 -0.91 1.78
CA ASP A 56 -4.75 -0.82 1.97
C ASP A 56 -5.23 -1.60 3.19
N MET A 57 -4.59 -2.74 3.51
CA MET A 57 -4.90 -3.53 4.72
C MET A 57 -4.86 -2.69 5.99
N LYS A 58 -3.91 -1.76 6.12
CA LYS A 58 -3.79 -0.88 7.29
C LYS A 58 -4.62 0.41 7.18
N LEU A 59 -4.93 0.86 5.96
CA LEU A 59 -5.81 1.99 5.72
C LEU A 59 -7.28 1.65 6.09
N HIS A 60 -7.72 0.42 5.78
CA HIS A 60 -9.02 -0.12 6.20
C HIS A 60 -9.10 -0.34 7.72
N GLU A 61 -8.01 -0.70 8.41
CA GLU A 61 -8.02 -0.80 9.88
C GLU A 61 -8.19 0.57 10.57
N ARG A 62 -7.69 1.64 9.94
CA ARG A 62 -7.77 3.02 10.45
C ARG A 62 -9.07 3.72 10.09
N THR A 63 -9.73 3.28 9.03
CA THR A 63 -11.02 3.82 8.59
C THR A 63 -12.10 2.88 9.11
N PRO A 64 -12.90 3.25 10.13
CA PRO A 64 -14.12 2.51 10.41
C PRO A 64 -15.02 2.70 9.19
N GLU A 65 -14.90 1.80 8.22
CA GLU A 65 -15.85 1.69 7.15
C GLU A 65 -17.19 1.37 7.81
N LYS A 66 -17.99 2.43 7.97
CA LYS A 66 -19.42 2.28 8.21
C LYS A 66 -19.90 1.28 7.16
N PRO A 67 -20.43 0.10 7.56
CA PRO A 67 -21.01 -0.80 6.60
C PRO A 67 -22.16 -0.05 5.97
N THR A 68 -21.96 0.43 4.74
CA THR A 68 -23.03 1.00 3.95
C THR A 68 -23.80 -0.21 3.48
N PHE A 69 -24.66 -0.75 4.35
CA PHE A 69 -25.67 -1.71 3.96
C PHE A 69 -26.38 -1.09 2.76
N SER A 70 -26.13 -1.66 1.58
CA SER A 70 -26.87 -1.35 0.38
C SER A 70 -28.30 -1.79 0.67
N LYS A 71 -29.13 -0.85 1.15
CA LYS A 71 -30.56 -1.03 1.24
C LYS A 71 -31.08 -1.14 -0.19
N THR A 72 -31.35 -2.36 -0.63
CA THR A 72 -32.24 -2.62 -1.75
C THR A 72 -33.63 -2.13 -1.35
N VAL A 73 -34.19 -1.19 -2.13
CA VAL A 73 -35.64 -0.95 -2.22
C VAL A 73 -36.17 -1.73 -3.41
#